data_AF-A0A6L8HE27-F1
#
_entry.id   AF-A0A6L8HE27-F1
#
_cell.length_a   1.000
_cell.length_b   1.000
_cell.length_c   1.000
_cell.angle_alpha   90.00
_cell.angle_beta   90.00
_cell.angle_gamma   90.00
#
_symmetry.space_group_name_H-M   'P 1'
#
loop_
_entity.id
_entity.type
_entity.pdbx_description
1 polymer ?
#
loop_
_entity_poly.entity_id
_entity_poly.type
_entity_poly.pdbx_seq_one_letter_code
_entity_poly.pdbx_strand_id
1 'polypeptide(L)'
;MARSPRPGHPFFAGAPQLIAHRGGSGLAPENTMAAFRCAVDEWDADMLEMDVRLTADGRVVVIHDETVDRTTDGTGRIRDMTWAEARELDAGFHFPDPNGGAPWRGRGARLPLFEEVLEAFPEMRIIVEPKAPETAGPLVRIIRAAGAER
;
A
#
# COMPACT_ATOMS: atom_id res chain seq x y z
N MET A 1 -21.74 9.36 -29.78
CA MET A 1 -22.97 9.46 -28.97
C MET A 1 -22.66 10.28 -27.74
N ALA A 2 -23.31 11.42 -27.53
CA ALA A 2 -23.15 12.19 -26.30
C ALA A 2 -23.74 11.38 -25.14
N ARG A 3 -22.92 11.03 -24.14
CA ARG A 3 -23.38 10.30 -22.96
C ARG A 3 -24.20 11.25 -22.09
N SER A 4 -25.42 10.84 -21.73
CA SER A 4 -26.20 11.56 -20.72
C SER A 4 -25.43 11.64 -19.41
N PRO A 5 -25.45 12.77 -18.68
CA PRO A 5 -24.84 12.87 -17.37
C PRO A 5 -25.45 11.83 -16.43
N ARG A 6 -24.62 11.21 -15.58
CA ARG A 6 -25.08 10.22 -14.60
C ARG A 6 -26.13 10.86 -13.69
N PRO A 7 -27.27 10.21 -13.43
CA PRO A 7 -28.30 10.73 -12.52
C PRO A 7 -27.71 11.09 -11.16
N GLY A 8 -28.04 12.28 -10.67
CA GLY A 8 -27.39 12.91 -9.51
C GLY A 8 -27.80 12.31 -8.18
N HIS A 9 -27.04 11.33 -7.71
CA HIS A 9 -26.85 11.11 -6.27
C HIS A 9 -25.57 11.87 -5.87
N PRO A 10 -25.53 12.64 -4.76
CA PRO A 10 -24.34 13.39 -4.36
C PRO A 10 -23.07 12.54 -4.26
N PHE A 11 -23.20 11.27 -3.87
CA PHE A 11 -22.09 10.30 -3.86
C PHE A 11 -21.52 9.98 -5.26
N PHE A 12 -22.34 10.07 -6.31
CA PHE A 12 -21.94 9.86 -7.70
C PHE A 12 -21.71 11.19 -8.45
N ALA A 13 -21.74 12.33 -7.73
CA ALA A 13 -21.39 13.61 -8.30
C ALA A 13 -19.88 13.65 -8.53
N GLY A 14 -19.46 13.71 -9.80
CA GLY A 14 -18.05 13.68 -10.20
C GLY A 14 -17.72 12.56 -11.18
N ALA A 15 -16.45 12.49 -11.58
CA ALA A 15 -15.91 11.37 -12.36
C ALA A 15 -15.68 10.14 -11.44
N PRO A 16 -15.68 8.91 -11.98
CA PRO A 16 -15.08 7.78 -11.27
C PRO A 16 -13.68 8.14 -10.76
N GLN A 17 -13.33 7.64 -9.58
CA GLN A 17 -11.98 7.76 -9.04
C GLN A 17 -11.19 6.50 -9.36
N LEU A 18 -9.96 6.67 -9.85
CA LEU A 18 -9.00 5.60 -10.06
C LEU A 18 -8.25 5.34 -8.76
N ILE A 19 -8.56 4.20 -8.13
CA ILE A 19 -7.94 3.78 -6.88
C ILE A 19 -6.88 2.72 -7.21
N ALA A 20 -5.62 3.01 -6.89
CA ALA A 20 -4.51 2.09 -7.10
C ALA A 20 -4.50 1.01 -6.01
N HIS A 21 -5.22 -0.10 -6.26
CA HIS A 21 -5.30 -1.24 -5.36
C HIS A 21 -3.91 -1.80 -5.02
N ARG A 22 -3.59 -1.84 -3.72
CA ARG A 22 -2.27 -2.15 -3.13
C ARG A 22 -1.13 -1.38 -3.78
N GLY A 23 -1.39 -0.12 -4.09
CA GLY A 23 -0.47 0.77 -4.79
C GLY A 23 -0.34 0.51 -6.28
N GLY A 24 -1.25 -0.22 -6.91
CA GLY A 24 -1.14 -0.59 -8.33
C GLY A 24 -0.33 -1.86 -8.51
N SER A 25 -0.75 -2.94 -7.84
CA SER A 25 -0.09 -4.26 -7.81
C SER A 25 0.15 -4.93 -9.18
N GLY A 26 -0.34 -4.34 -10.28
CA GLY A 26 -0.04 -4.77 -11.64
C GLY A 26 1.22 -4.12 -12.25
N LEU A 27 1.70 -3.00 -11.70
CA LEU A 27 2.85 -2.25 -12.21
C LEU A 27 4.15 -2.66 -11.50
N ALA A 28 4.09 -2.85 -10.20
CA ALA A 28 5.22 -3.16 -9.34
C ALA A 28 4.76 -3.91 -8.08
N PRO A 29 5.68 -4.42 -7.23
CA PRO A 29 5.33 -5.24 -6.08
C PRO A 29 4.34 -4.55 -5.16
N GLU A 30 3.24 -5.24 -4.87
CA GLU A 30 2.12 -4.70 -4.09
C GLU A 30 2.57 -4.12 -2.75
N ASN A 31 1.90 -3.06 -2.28
CA ASN A 31 2.14 -2.43 -0.98
C ASN A 31 3.59 -1.93 -0.78
N THR A 32 4.30 -1.58 -1.87
CA THR A 32 5.65 -0.98 -1.80
C THR A 32 5.65 0.46 -2.32
N MET A 33 6.67 1.23 -1.92
CA MET A 33 6.92 2.57 -2.46
C MET A 33 7.09 2.59 -3.98
N ALA A 34 7.59 1.50 -4.56
CA ALA A 34 7.74 1.37 -6.00
C ALA A 34 6.37 1.31 -6.70
N ALA A 35 5.44 0.51 -6.19
CA ALA A 35 4.07 0.46 -6.70
C ALA A 35 3.39 1.82 -6.58
N PHE A 36 3.43 2.44 -5.40
CA PHE A 36 2.82 3.76 -5.19
C PHE A 36 3.33 4.80 -6.18
N ARG A 37 4.65 4.86 -6.43
CA ARG A 37 5.24 5.77 -7.43
C ARG A 37 4.76 5.45 -8.85
N CYS A 38 4.83 4.19 -9.27
CA CYS A 38 4.33 3.77 -10.58
C CYS A 38 2.85 4.12 -10.78
N ALA A 39 2.00 3.93 -9.77
CA ALA A 39 0.59 4.29 -9.87
C ALA A 39 0.35 5.80 -10.04
N VAL A 40 1.13 6.64 -9.35
CA VAL A 40 1.05 8.10 -9.53
C VAL A 40 1.59 8.50 -10.91
N ASP A 41 2.78 8.01 -11.27
CA ASP A 41 3.50 8.46 -12.46
C ASP A 41 2.91 7.91 -13.77
N GLU A 42 2.45 6.66 -13.78
CA GLU A 42 1.99 5.98 -15.01
C GLU A 42 0.48 6.07 -15.22
N TRP A 43 -0.29 6.04 -14.13
CA TRP A 43 -1.76 6.01 -14.20
C TRP A 43 -2.43 7.33 -13.82
N ASP A 44 -1.69 8.29 -13.27
CA ASP A 44 -2.26 9.51 -12.67
C ASP A 44 -3.40 9.15 -11.70
N ALA A 45 -3.14 8.16 -10.83
CA ALA A 45 -4.14 7.60 -9.94
C ALA A 45 -4.69 8.66 -8.97
N ASP A 46 -6.01 8.75 -8.83
CA ASP A 46 -6.65 9.70 -7.90
C ASP A 46 -6.36 9.38 -6.42
N MET A 47 -6.20 8.09 -6.11
CA MET A 47 -6.00 7.60 -4.75
C MET A 47 -5.06 6.40 -4.72
N LEU A 48 -4.27 6.31 -3.66
CA LEU A 48 -3.49 5.12 -3.32
C LEU A 48 -4.26 4.27 -2.31
N GLU A 49 -4.38 2.97 -2.56
CA GLU A 49 -4.95 2.03 -1.60
C GLU A 49 -3.87 1.08 -1.07
N MET A 50 -3.95 0.76 0.21
CA MET A 50 -2.98 -0.11 0.87
C MET A 50 -3.56 -0.83 2.08
N ASP A 51 -2.94 -1.96 2.41
CA ASP A 51 -3.26 -2.75 3.59
C ASP A 51 -2.21 -2.54 4.66
N VAL A 52 -2.59 -2.52 5.94
CA VAL A 52 -1.64 -2.38 7.05
C VAL A 52 -1.84 -3.41 8.16
N ARG A 53 -0.72 -3.77 8.79
CA ARG A 53 -0.64 -4.64 9.98
C ARG A 53 0.38 -4.11 10.97
N LEU A 54 0.44 -4.73 12.16
CA LEU A 54 1.42 -4.41 13.18
C LEU A 54 2.58 -5.41 13.19
N THR A 55 3.79 -4.88 13.39
CA THR A 55 4.96 -5.64 13.81
C THR A 55 4.92 -5.94 15.32
N ALA A 56 5.79 -6.83 15.79
CA ALA A 56 5.96 -7.19 17.20
C ALA A 56 6.32 -5.99 18.09
N ASP A 57 7.06 -5.02 17.55
CA ASP A 57 7.42 -3.76 18.21
C ASP A 57 6.41 -2.62 17.94
N GLY A 58 5.22 -2.95 17.43
CA GLY A 58 4.07 -2.04 17.36
C GLY A 58 4.12 -1.01 16.23
N ARG A 59 4.93 -1.24 15.19
CA ARG A 59 5.00 -0.38 14.00
C ARG A 59 3.92 -0.77 13.00
N VAL A 60 3.27 0.23 12.38
CA VAL A 60 2.25 0.02 11.35
C VAL A 60 2.94 -0.14 10.00
N VAL A 61 3.10 -1.39 9.58
CA VAL A 61 3.76 -1.78 8.33
C VAL A 61 2.71 -2.04 7.25
N VAL A 62 3.03 -1.65 6.02
CA VAL A 62 2.15 -1.83 4.88
C VAL A 62 2.34 -3.23 4.30
N ILE A 63 1.33 -4.08 4.51
CA ILE A 63 1.29 -5.48 4.05
C ILE A 63 -0.13 -6.04 4.18
N HIS A 64 -0.56 -6.83 3.19
CA HIS A 64 -1.90 -7.44 3.17
C HIS A 64 -2.01 -8.68 4.07
N ASP A 65 -1.09 -9.62 3.92
CA ASP A 65 -1.19 -10.96 4.51
C ASP A 65 -0.74 -10.96 5.97
N GLU A 66 -1.22 -11.92 6.77
CA GLU A 66 -0.74 -12.08 8.15
C GLU A 66 0.72 -12.57 8.22
N THR A 67 1.21 -13.17 7.14
CA THR A 67 2.60 -13.62 6.97
C THR A 67 3.29 -12.90 5.83
N VAL A 68 4.62 -12.95 5.82
CA VAL A 68 5.45 -12.29 4.79
C VAL A 68 5.72 -13.20 3.58
N ASP A 69 5.41 -14.49 3.69
CA ASP A 69 5.83 -15.57 2.77
C ASP A 69 5.41 -15.35 1.31
N ARG A 70 4.20 -14.84 1.06
CA ARG A 70 3.70 -14.70 -0.31
C ARG A 70 4.40 -13.57 -1.07
N THR A 71 4.76 -12.50 -0.36
CA THR A 71 5.15 -11.23 -0.99
C THR A 71 6.62 -10.88 -0.78
N THR A 72 7.36 -11.65 0.02
CA THR A 72 8.76 -11.38 0.34
C THR A 72 9.61 -12.64 0.22
N ASP A 73 10.92 -12.51 0.44
CA ASP A 73 11.85 -13.64 0.60
C ASP A 73 11.90 -14.22 2.04
N GLY A 74 11.11 -13.67 2.96
CA GLY A 74 11.01 -14.11 4.35
C GLY A 74 9.95 -15.18 4.59
N THR A 75 9.87 -15.67 5.83
CA THR A 75 8.79 -16.58 6.28
C THR A 75 8.33 -16.21 7.68
N GLY A 76 7.04 -16.41 7.96
CA GLY A 76 6.46 -16.22 9.29
C GLY A 76 5.54 -15.01 9.40
N ARG A 77 4.94 -14.84 10.58
CA ARG A 77 3.91 -13.81 10.82
C ARG A 77 4.53 -12.45 11.08
N ILE A 78 3.96 -11.41 10.47
CA ILE A 78 4.46 -10.04 10.63
C ILE A 78 4.39 -9.57 12.08
N ARG A 79 3.35 -9.97 12.82
CA ARG A 79 3.17 -9.64 14.25
C ARG A 79 4.22 -10.26 15.18
N ASP A 80 4.97 -11.25 14.69
CA ASP A 80 6.03 -11.94 15.43
C ASP A 80 7.43 -11.42 15.01
N MET A 81 7.51 -10.45 14.08
CA MET A 81 8.74 -9.79 13.61
C MET A 81 8.81 -8.34 14.10
N THR A 82 9.99 -7.87 14.47
CA THR A 82 10.25 -6.43 14.66
C THR A 82 10.29 -5.71 13.31
N TRP A 83 10.08 -4.40 13.31
CA TRP A 83 10.27 -3.59 12.09
C TRP A 83 11.68 -3.72 11.53
N ALA A 84 12.70 -3.78 12.39
CA ALA A 84 14.09 -3.93 11.96
C ALA A 84 14.33 -5.24 11.17
N GLU A 85 13.60 -6.30 11.48
CA GLU A 85 13.64 -7.55 10.72
C GLU A 85 12.81 -7.45 9.44
N ALA A 86 11.57 -6.95 9.55
CA ALA A 86 10.64 -6.86 8.42
C ALA A 86 11.13 -5.94 7.29
N ARG A 87 11.83 -4.84 7.62
CA ARG A 87 12.33 -3.87 6.64
C ARG A 87 13.41 -4.40 5.71
N GLU A 88 14.09 -5.47 6.09
CA GLU A 88 15.18 -6.06 5.29
C GLU A 88 14.65 -6.99 4.19
N LEU A 89 13.41 -7.45 4.32
CA LEU A 89 12.77 -8.41 3.43
C LEU A 89 12.56 -7.85 2.02
N ASP A 90 12.90 -8.63 1.01
CA ASP A 90 12.73 -8.28 -0.40
C ASP A 90 11.29 -8.49 -0.87
N ALA A 91 10.47 -7.44 -0.76
CA ALA A 91 9.08 -7.45 -1.21
C ALA A 91 8.91 -7.61 -2.74
N GLY A 92 10.00 -7.54 -3.50
CA GLY A 92 10.02 -7.81 -4.95
C GLY A 92 10.27 -9.28 -5.31
N PHE A 93 10.57 -10.16 -4.35
CA PHE A 93 11.15 -11.47 -4.60
C PHE A 93 10.26 -12.39 -5.44
N HIS A 94 8.95 -12.32 -5.20
CA HIS A 94 7.91 -13.13 -5.85
C HIS A 94 7.10 -12.38 -6.92
N PHE A 95 7.46 -11.12 -7.23
CA PHE A 95 6.68 -10.34 -8.19
C PHE A 95 6.77 -10.95 -9.60
N PRO A 96 5.62 -11.27 -10.24
CA PRO A 96 5.60 -11.95 -11.52
C PRO A 96 5.90 -11.02 -12.69
N ASP A 97 6.65 -11.50 -13.69
CA ASP A 97 6.76 -10.88 -15.01
C ASP A 97 5.92 -11.68 -16.01
N PRO A 98 4.98 -11.06 -16.75
CA PRO A 98 4.22 -11.72 -17.81
C PRO A 98 5.08 -12.41 -18.88
N ASN A 99 6.32 -11.95 -19.09
CA ASN A 99 7.27 -12.51 -20.05
C ASN A 99 8.26 -13.50 -19.41
N GLY A 100 8.06 -13.83 -18.12
CA GLY A 100 8.98 -14.62 -17.32
C GLY A 100 10.15 -13.80 -16.75
N GLY A 101 10.66 -14.22 -15.59
CA GLY A 101 11.74 -13.53 -14.89
C GLY A 101 11.34 -13.06 -13.49
N ALA A 102 12.20 -12.24 -12.88
CA ALA A 102 12.01 -11.67 -11.56
C ALA A 102 12.48 -10.20 -11.55
N PRO A 103 11.73 -9.28 -12.21
CA PRO A 103 12.20 -7.92 -12.53
C PRO A 103 12.47 -7.08 -11.28
N TRP A 104 11.82 -7.40 -10.17
CA TRP A 104 11.95 -6.68 -8.90
C TRP A 104 12.79 -7.39 -7.85
N ARG A 105 13.17 -8.65 -8.06
CA ARG A 105 13.97 -9.41 -7.11
C ARG A 105 15.34 -8.75 -6.93
N GLY A 106 15.69 -8.45 -5.69
CA GLY A 106 16.95 -7.81 -5.32
C GLY A 106 17.07 -6.36 -5.80
N ARG A 107 15.97 -5.69 -6.17
CA ARG A 107 15.96 -4.30 -6.67
C ARG A 107 15.58 -3.26 -5.61
N GLY A 108 15.49 -3.67 -4.34
CA GLY A 108 15.24 -2.75 -3.23
C GLY A 108 13.75 -2.45 -2.98
N ALA A 109 12.83 -3.21 -3.56
CA ALA A 109 11.44 -3.18 -3.14
C ALA A 109 11.34 -3.74 -1.70
N ARG A 110 10.85 -2.94 -0.76
CA ARG A 110 10.73 -3.28 0.67
C ARG A 110 9.32 -2.97 1.15
N LEU A 111 8.92 -3.63 2.24
CA LEU A 111 7.73 -3.23 3.00
C LEU A 111 7.99 -1.82 3.57
N PRO A 112 7.12 -0.83 3.34
CA PRO A 112 7.22 0.48 3.98
C PRO A 112 6.43 0.50 5.29
N LEU A 113 6.74 1.48 6.13
CA LEU A 113 5.84 1.92 7.18
C LEU A 113 4.78 2.86 6.62
N PHE A 114 3.62 2.88 7.26
CA PHE A 114 2.55 3.78 6.84
C PHE A 114 2.94 5.26 6.93
N GLU A 115 3.75 5.64 7.93
CA GLU A 115 4.26 7.01 8.07
C GLU A 115 5.19 7.41 6.91
N GLU A 116 6.00 6.47 6.39
CA GLU A 116 6.86 6.71 5.22
C GLU A 116 6.02 6.97 3.95
N VAL A 117 4.86 6.32 3.84
CA VAL A 117 3.92 6.57 2.74
C VAL A 117 3.31 7.97 2.86
N LEU A 118 2.86 8.38 4.05
CA LEU A 118 2.32 9.72 4.28
C LEU A 118 3.35 10.82 3.96
N GLU A 119 4.60 10.63 4.38
CA GLU A 119 5.69 11.58 4.12
C GLU A 119 6.01 11.71 2.63
N ALA A 120 5.99 10.60 1.90
CA ALA A 120 6.36 10.58 0.49
C ALA A 120 5.23 11.04 -0.44
N PHE A 121 3.97 10.92 -0.02
CA PHE A 121 2.79 11.23 -0.83
C PHE A 121 1.84 12.19 -0.11
N PRO A 122 2.30 13.39 0.32
CA PRO A 122 1.50 14.30 1.14
C PRO A 122 0.26 14.85 0.41
N GLU A 123 0.27 14.88 -0.92
CA GLU A 123 -0.82 15.39 -1.75
C GLU A 123 -1.80 14.30 -2.20
N MET A 124 -1.48 13.02 -1.95
CA MET A 124 -2.30 11.90 -2.42
C MET A 124 -3.41 11.60 -1.42
N ARG A 125 -4.61 11.32 -1.95
CA ARG A 125 -5.65 10.69 -1.15
C ARG A 125 -5.29 9.23 -0.91
N ILE A 126 -5.42 8.79 0.34
CA ILE A 126 -5.06 7.43 0.75
C ILE A 126 -6.28 6.70 1.29
N ILE A 127 -6.48 5.48 0.80
CA ILE A 127 -7.35 4.47 1.41
C ILE A 127 -6.45 3.48 2.12
N VAL A 128 -6.69 3.27 3.42
CA VAL A 128 -5.89 2.36 4.23
C VAL A 128 -6.79 1.36 4.96
N GLU A 129 -6.58 0.07 4.74
CA GLU A 129 -7.31 -1.02 5.38
C GLU A 129 -6.49 -1.65 6.52
N PRO A 130 -6.88 -1.49 7.80
CA PRO A 130 -6.28 -2.26 8.89
C PRO A 130 -6.76 -3.71 8.83
N LYS A 131 -5.84 -4.66 8.56
CA LYS A 131 -6.19 -6.08 8.39
C LYS A 131 -6.33 -6.87 9.68
N ALA A 132 -6.22 -6.19 10.81
CA ALA A 132 -6.44 -6.75 12.14
C ALA A 132 -6.98 -5.65 13.07
N PRO A 133 -7.93 -5.95 13.97
CA PRO A 133 -8.52 -4.95 14.87
C PRO A 133 -7.50 -4.17 15.71
N GLU A 134 -6.44 -4.84 16.16
CA GLU A 134 -5.35 -4.26 16.95
C GLU A 134 -4.59 -3.16 16.19
N THR A 135 -4.56 -3.21 14.85
CA THR A 135 -3.88 -2.23 14.00
C THR A 135 -4.60 -0.89 13.95
N ALA A 136 -5.92 -0.86 14.12
CA ALA A 136 -6.74 0.34 13.93
C ALA A 136 -6.36 1.48 14.90
N GLY A 137 -6.12 1.17 16.17
CA GLY A 137 -5.74 2.16 17.19
C GLY A 137 -4.41 2.86 16.88
N PRO A 138 -3.30 2.12 16.68
CA PRO A 138 -2.03 2.68 16.22
C PRO A 138 -2.13 3.45 14.91
N LEU A 139 -2.86 2.93 13.92
CA LEU A 139 -3.07 3.60 12.63
C LEU A 139 -3.69 5.00 12.81
N VAL A 140 -4.78 5.10 13.57
CA VAL A 140 -5.45 6.39 13.86
C VAL A 140 -4.51 7.37 14.57
N ARG A 141 -3.62 6.89 15.45
CA ARG A 141 -2.63 7.74 16.11
C ARG A 141 -1.62 8.32 15.11
N ILE A 142 -1.15 7.51 14.16
CA ILE A 142 -0.23 7.97 13.11
C ILE A 142 -0.92 9.03 12.22
N ILE A 143 -2.14 8.77 11.76
CA ILE A 143 -2.92 9.70 10.94
C ILE A 143 -3.03 11.07 11.63
N ARG A 144 -3.38 11.07 12.93
CA ARG A 144 -3.48 12.30 13.74
C ARG A 144 -2.14 13.00 13.91
N ALA A 145 -1.09 12.26 14.24
CA ALA A 145 0.24 12.82 14.45
C ALA A 145 0.81 13.47 13.18
N ALA A 146 0.51 12.88 12.01
CA ALA A 146 0.89 13.42 10.70
C ALA A 146 -0.02 14.55 10.21
N GLY A 147 -1.14 14.84 10.88
CA GLY A 147 -2.13 15.81 10.41
C GLY A 147 -2.91 15.36 9.17
N ALA A 148 -2.88 14.06 8.82
CA ALA A 148 -3.46 13.49 7.60
C ALA A 148 -4.96 13.14 7.73
N GLU A 149 -5.70 13.88 8.55
CA GLU A 149 -7.13 13.62 8.80
C GLU A 149 -8.06 14.22 7.72
N ARG A 150 -7.55 15.04 6.78
CA ARG A 150 -8.34 15.80 5.80
C ARG A 150 -7.67 15.89 4.45
#